data_AF-A0AAW6RL45-F1
#
_entry.id   AF-A0AAW6RL45-F1
#
_cell.length_a   1.000
_cell.length_b   1.000
_cell.length_c   1.000
_cell.angle_alpha   90.00
_cell.angle_beta   90.00
_cell.angle_gamma   90.00
#
_symmetry.space_group_name_H-M   'P 1'
#
loop_
_entity.id
_entity.type
_entity.pdbx_description
1 polymer ?
#
loop_
_entity_poly.entity_id
_entity_poly.type
_entity_poly.pdbx_seq_one_letter_code
_entity_poly.pdbx_strand_id
1 'polypeptide(L)'
;MTGALYRRRQLARAVAGLAALGLLAFGWLGWQVMAARPAADLVAAQGLHVANLAPGRYRWAEAPALPRGVQLPEGASLHVLLLRLPDGTLHAFYATAVEGRPALPAGGGHLGAAGLPCADFAPDFARRDIACRQAAPGFEFALRHRWSLTGQPLTPNTPPLPVAAGHETGGQWLPDLAAQAALP
;
A
#
# COMPACT_ATOMS: atom_id res chain seq x y z
N MET A 1 -5.21 76.53 12.64
CA MET A 1 -5.73 75.34 13.35
C MET A 1 -5.98 74.17 12.38
N THR A 2 -4.98 73.69 11.64
CA THR A 2 -5.16 72.70 10.56
C THR A 2 -4.24 71.48 10.66
N GLY A 3 -3.05 71.61 11.26
CA GLY A 3 -2.07 70.52 11.35
C GLY A 3 -2.44 69.36 12.30
N ALA A 4 -3.07 69.66 13.44
CA ALA A 4 -3.40 68.64 14.45
C ALA A 4 -4.52 67.68 14.00
N LEU A 5 -5.52 68.20 13.27
CA LEU A 5 -6.61 67.40 12.72
C LEU A 5 -6.16 66.53 11.54
N TYR A 6 -5.24 67.04 10.70
CA TYR A 6 -4.66 66.30 9.59
C TYR A 6 -3.80 65.12 10.09
N ARG A 7 -2.97 65.35 11.11
CA ARG A 7 -2.12 64.31 11.73
C ARG A 7 -2.94 63.21 12.40
N ARG A 8 -4.05 63.56 13.08
CA ARG A 8 -4.99 62.57 13.66
C ARG A 8 -5.68 61.72 12.59
N ARG A 9 -6.09 62.31 11.46
CA ARG A 9 -6.70 61.58 10.35
C ARG A 9 -5.73 60.63 9.65
N GLN A 10 -4.45 61.01 9.53
CA GLN A 10 -3.42 60.13 8.98
C GLN A 10 -3.12 58.96 9.93
N LEU A 11 -3.04 59.20 11.24
CA LEU A 11 -2.87 58.14 12.24
C LEU A 11 -4.07 57.18 12.25
N ALA A 12 -5.30 57.69 12.20
CA ALA A 12 -6.50 56.85 12.14
C ALA A 12 -6.54 55.96 10.89
N ARG A 13 -6.11 56.47 9.73
CA ARG A 13 -6.02 55.69 8.49
C ARG A 13 -4.90 54.64 8.55
N ALA A 14 -3.76 54.96 9.16
CA ALA A 14 -2.67 54.00 9.35
C ALA A 14 -3.11 52.84 10.26
N VAL A 15 -3.81 53.15 11.36
CA VAL A 15 -4.35 52.13 12.27
C VAL A 15 -5.43 51.28 11.60
N ALA A 16 -6.33 51.90 10.82
CA ALA A 16 -7.34 51.16 10.07
C ALA A 16 -6.73 50.23 9.01
N GLY A 17 -5.67 50.68 8.32
CA GLY A 17 -4.93 49.86 7.36
C GLY A 17 -4.24 48.66 8.03
N LEU A 18 -3.62 48.86 9.19
CA LEU A 18 -3.00 47.77 9.97
C LEU A 18 -4.04 46.77 10.49
N ALA A 19 -5.21 47.25 10.93
CA ALA A 19 -6.30 46.38 11.38
C ALA A 19 -6.86 45.53 10.23
N ALA A 20 -7.03 46.10 9.03
CA ALA A 20 -7.48 45.37 7.86
C ALA A 20 -6.47 44.29 7.42
N LEU A 21 -5.17 44.60 7.47
CA LEU A 21 -4.11 43.62 7.21
C LEU A 21 -4.10 42.49 8.26
N GLY A 22 -4.32 42.82 9.54
CA GLY A 22 -4.45 41.82 10.61
C GLY A 22 -5.62 40.87 10.39
N LEU A 23 -6.78 41.39 9.97
CA LEU A 23 -7.96 40.58 9.65
C LEU A 23 -7.75 39.69 8.43
N LEU A 24 -7.08 40.18 7.39
CA LEU A 24 -6.72 39.38 6.22
C LEU A 24 -5.73 38.26 6.57
N ALA A 25 -4.72 38.54 7.39
CA ALA A 25 -3.78 37.52 7.84
C ALA A 25 -4.46 36.44 8.69
N PHE A 26 -5.35 36.82 9.61
CA PHE A 26 -6.13 35.88 10.41
C PHE A 26 -7.10 35.05 9.57
N GLY A 27 -7.79 35.68 8.61
CA GLY A 27 -8.67 34.98 7.67
C GLY A 27 -7.90 33.98 6.81
N TRP A 28 -6.71 34.35 6.35
CA TRP A 28 -5.84 33.46 5.57
C TRP A 28 -5.31 32.30 6.42
N LEU A 29 -4.90 32.54 7.66
CA LEU A 29 -4.49 31.48 8.60
C LEU A 29 -5.65 30.54 8.94
N GLY A 30 -6.84 31.07 9.20
CA GLY A 30 -8.05 30.27 9.43
C GLY A 30 -8.41 29.42 8.22
N TRP A 31 -8.26 29.97 7.02
CA TRP A 31 -8.43 29.22 5.77
C TRP A 31 -7.36 28.13 5.61
N GLN A 32 -6.10 28.40 5.93
CA GLN A 32 -5.04 27.40 5.91
C GLN A 32 -5.33 26.26 6.90
N VAL A 33 -5.83 26.55 8.10
CA VAL A 33 -6.18 25.52 9.10
C VAL A 33 -7.40 24.71 8.67
N MET A 34 -8.41 25.34 8.06
CA MET A 34 -9.61 24.65 7.56
C MET A 34 -9.36 23.88 6.26
N ALA A 35 -8.49 24.38 5.38
CA ALA A 35 -8.14 23.77 4.10
C ALA A 35 -6.98 22.76 4.24
N ALA A 36 -6.19 22.83 5.32
CA ALA A 36 -5.31 21.77 5.73
C ALA A 36 -6.16 20.59 6.17
N ARG A 37 -6.52 19.73 5.20
CA ARG A 37 -6.79 18.33 5.51
C ARG A 37 -5.58 17.83 6.31
N PRO A 38 -5.77 17.23 7.49
CA PRO A 38 -4.65 16.75 8.27
C PRO A 38 -3.87 15.79 7.38
N ALA A 39 -2.57 16.04 7.19
CA ALA A 39 -1.70 15.16 6.41
C ALA A 39 -1.75 13.71 6.92
N ALA A 40 -2.22 13.51 8.15
CA ALA A 40 -2.56 12.21 8.72
C ALA A 40 -3.56 11.39 7.90
N ASP A 41 -4.57 12.00 7.26
CA ASP A 41 -5.56 11.28 6.43
C ASP A 41 -5.00 10.86 5.06
N LEU A 42 -3.97 11.56 4.56
CA LEU A 42 -3.28 11.19 3.31
C LEU A 42 -2.20 10.12 3.53
N VAL A 43 -1.71 9.95 4.76
CA VAL A 43 -0.74 8.91 5.14
C VAL A 43 -1.45 7.67 5.70
N ALA A 44 -2.58 7.83 6.41
CA ALA A 44 -3.49 6.74 6.79
C ALA A 44 -4.16 6.06 5.57
N ALA A 45 -4.04 6.65 4.37
CA ALA A 45 -4.53 6.10 3.10
C ALA A 45 -3.58 5.09 2.43
N GLN A 46 -2.44 4.72 3.03
CA GLN A 46 -1.45 3.81 2.42
C GLN A 46 -1.50 2.37 2.98
N GLY A 47 -2.46 2.06 3.85
CA GLY A 47 -2.64 0.73 4.42
C GLY A 47 -3.75 -0.08 3.74
N LEU A 48 -3.64 -1.41 3.80
CA LEU A 48 -4.70 -2.31 3.36
C LEU A 48 -5.60 -2.64 4.56
N HIS A 49 -6.89 -2.30 4.50
CA HIS A 49 -7.81 -2.50 5.63
C HIS A 49 -8.07 -3.99 5.94
N VAL A 50 -7.45 -4.60 6.95
CA VAL A 50 -7.51 -6.04 7.25
C VAL A 50 -8.44 -6.42 8.40
N ALA A 51 -9.14 -5.46 9.02
CA ALA A 51 -10.03 -5.73 10.15
C ALA A 51 -11.16 -6.72 9.80
N ASN A 52 -11.63 -6.72 8.56
CA ASN A 52 -12.66 -7.63 8.07
C ASN A 52 -12.14 -8.98 7.53
N LEU A 53 -10.81 -9.19 7.53
CA LEU A 53 -10.22 -10.44 7.10
C LEU A 53 -10.24 -11.44 8.25
N ALA A 54 -11.29 -12.27 8.30
CA ALA A 54 -11.46 -13.27 9.36
C ALA A 54 -10.37 -14.36 9.33
N PRO A 55 -10.10 -15.06 10.45
CA PRO A 55 -9.21 -16.23 10.48
C PRO A 55 -9.62 -17.30 9.46
N GLY A 56 -8.65 -17.92 8.80
CA GLY A 56 -8.91 -18.89 7.73
C GLY A 56 -9.45 -18.26 6.44
N ARG A 57 -9.18 -16.96 6.22
CA ARG A 57 -9.52 -16.23 4.99
C ARG A 57 -8.31 -15.56 4.38
N TYR A 58 -8.38 -15.35 3.08
CA TYR A 58 -7.40 -14.60 2.32
C TYR A 58 -8.10 -13.60 1.41
N ARG A 59 -7.32 -12.64 0.91
CA ARG A 59 -7.72 -11.79 -0.21
C ARG A 59 -6.51 -11.31 -0.98
N TRP A 60 -6.75 -10.96 -2.23
CA TRP A 60 -5.82 -10.17 -3.03
C TRP A 60 -6.19 -8.70 -2.95
N ALA A 61 -5.17 -7.84 -2.95
CA ALA A 61 -5.31 -6.40 -3.10
C ALA A 61 -4.14 -5.87 -3.93
N GLU A 62 -4.31 -4.73 -4.58
CA GLU A 62 -3.19 -4.02 -5.17
C GLU A 62 -2.26 -3.52 -4.05
N ALA A 63 -0.95 -3.57 -4.28
CA ALA A 63 0.03 -3.10 -3.31
C ALA A 63 -0.09 -1.58 -3.18
N PRO A 64 -0.21 -1.03 -1.96
CA PRO A 64 -0.41 0.41 -1.77
C PRO A 64 0.84 1.24 -2.13
N ALA A 65 2.01 0.61 -2.19
CA ALA A 65 3.24 1.20 -2.65
C ALA A 65 4.16 0.14 -3.24
N LEU A 66 5.00 0.55 -4.19
CA LEU A 66 6.03 -0.30 -4.75
C LEU A 66 7.26 -0.32 -3.83
N PRO A 67 7.83 -1.48 -3.50
CA PRO A 67 9.07 -1.55 -2.74
C PRO A 67 10.22 -0.88 -3.50
N ARG A 68 11.17 -0.29 -2.77
CA ARG A 68 12.28 0.44 -3.38
C ARG A 68 13.13 -0.48 -4.26
N GLY A 69 13.51 0.00 -5.44
CA GLY A 69 14.37 -0.72 -6.37
C GLY A 69 13.66 -1.78 -7.21
N VAL A 70 12.38 -2.06 -6.94
CA VAL A 70 11.57 -2.93 -7.80
C VAL A 70 11.19 -2.16 -9.07
N GLN A 71 11.38 -2.80 -10.22
CA GLN A 71 10.84 -2.35 -11.49
C GLN A 71 9.83 -3.39 -11.96
N LEU A 72 8.68 -2.92 -12.43
CA LEU A 72 7.64 -3.77 -13.00
C LEU A 72 7.71 -3.72 -14.53
N PRO A 73 7.38 -4.82 -15.22
CA PRO A 73 7.15 -4.81 -16.66
C PRO A 73 6.05 -3.82 -17.06
N GLU A 74 6.09 -3.36 -18.30
CA GLU A 74 5.05 -2.48 -18.83
C GLU A 74 3.66 -3.16 -18.76
N GLY A 75 2.66 -2.44 -18.25
CA GLY A 75 1.31 -2.98 -18.05
C GLY A 75 1.16 -3.95 -16.87
N ALA A 76 2.20 -4.18 -16.07
CA ALA A 76 2.13 -4.97 -14.85
C ALA A 76 1.88 -4.11 -13.61
N SER A 77 1.18 -4.66 -12.63
CA SER A 77 1.00 -4.09 -11.29
C SER A 77 1.55 -5.02 -10.23
N LEU A 78 1.71 -4.52 -8.99
CA LEU A 78 2.10 -5.36 -7.86
C LEU A 78 0.89 -5.59 -6.96
N HIS A 79 0.62 -6.84 -6.61
CA HIS A 79 -0.48 -7.23 -5.73
C HIS A 79 0.07 -7.88 -4.46
N VAL A 80 -0.69 -7.76 -3.37
CA VAL A 80 -0.42 -8.39 -2.08
C VAL A 80 -1.51 -9.42 -1.78
N LEU A 81 -1.09 -10.66 -1.55
CA LEU A 81 -1.89 -11.69 -0.94
C LEU A 81 -1.86 -11.48 0.56
N LEU A 82 -2.99 -11.10 1.15
CA LEU A 82 -3.18 -11.05 2.60
C LEU A 82 -3.89 -12.32 3.04
N LEU A 83 -3.25 -13.05 3.95
CA LEU A 83 -3.70 -14.35 4.44
C LEU A 83 -3.77 -14.30 5.97
N ARG A 84 -4.95 -14.51 6.55
CA ARG A 84 -5.09 -14.68 8.00
C ARG A 84 -5.23 -16.16 8.32
N LEU A 85 -4.24 -16.70 9.04
CA LEU A 85 -4.22 -18.08 9.50
C LEU A 85 -5.32 -18.35 10.55
N PRO A 86 -5.65 -19.62 10.83
CA PRO A 86 -6.64 -20.00 11.84
C PRO A 86 -6.32 -19.52 13.26
N ASP A 87 -5.04 -19.32 13.56
CA ASP A 87 -4.55 -18.78 14.84
C ASP A 87 -4.66 -17.23 14.92
N GLY A 88 -5.11 -16.58 13.84
CA GLY A 88 -5.24 -15.14 13.73
C GLY A 88 -4.01 -14.43 13.15
N THR A 89 -2.90 -15.13 12.96
CA THR A 89 -1.66 -14.57 12.41
C THR A 89 -1.86 -14.10 10.97
N LEU A 90 -1.42 -12.88 10.66
CA LEU A 90 -1.49 -12.30 9.32
C LEU A 90 -0.16 -12.51 8.58
N HIS A 91 -0.22 -13.15 7.42
CA HIS A 91 0.88 -13.21 6.47
C HIS A 91 0.54 -12.42 5.21
N ALA A 92 1.59 -11.87 4.59
CA ALA A 92 1.47 -11.10 3.37
C ALA A 92 2.57 -11.49 2.38
N PHE A 93 2.19 -11.67 1.11
CA PHE A 93 3.10 -12.04 0.03
C PHE A 93 2.85 -11.20 -1.20
N TYR A 94 3.90 -10.80 -1.89
CA TYR A 94 3.78 -10.09 -3.16
C TYR A 94 3.64 -11.05 -4.33
N ALA A 95 2.88 -10.62 -5.32
CA ALA A 95 2.87 -11.21 -6.66
C ALA A 95 2.74 -10.10 -7.70
N THR A 96 3.54 -10.18 -8.75
CA THR A 96 3.32 -9.34 -9.93
C THR A 96 2.03 -9.79 -10.60
N ALA A 97 1.19 -8.84 -10.99
CA ALA A 97 -0.02 -9.09 -11.74
C ALA A 97 0.11 -8.53 -13.14
N VAL A 98 -0.33 -9.31 -14.13
CA VAL A 98 -0.43 -8.89 -15.53
C VAL A 98 -1.91 -8.92 -15.88
N GLU A 99 -2.41 -7.84 -16.47
CA GLU A 99 -3.86 -7.68 -16.73
C GLU A 99 -4.72 -7.85 -15.46
N GLY A 100 -4.18 -7.42 -14.31
CA GLY A 100 -4.84 -7.50 -13.00
C GLY A 100 -4.90 -8.91 -12.39
N ARG A 101 -4.25 -9.92 -13.00
CA ARG A 101 -4.20 -11.29 -12.48
C ARG A 101 -2.84 -11.59 -11.84
N PRO A 102 -2.80 -11.95 -10.54
CA PRO A 102 -1.56 -12.34 -9.88
C PRO A 102 -0.92 -13.57 -10.55
N ALA A 103 0.33 -13.42 -10.97
CA ALA A 103 1.12 -14.50 -11.54
C ALA A 103 1.94 -15.20 -10.45
N LEU A 104 2.30 -16.46 -10.69
CA LEU A 104 3.18 -17.19 -9.79
C LEU A 104 4.59 -16.64 -9.89
N PRO A 105 5.36 -16.59 -8.80
CA PRO A 105 6.78 -16.28 -8.89
C PRO A 105 7.49 -17.26 -9.84
N ALA A 106 8.25 -16.72 -10.78
CA ALA A 106 9.04 -17.47 -11.73
C ALA A 106 10.55 -17.29 -11.43
N GLY A 107 11.38 -18.24 -11.86
CA GLY A 107 12.84 -18.12 -11.74
C GLY A 107 13.30 -18.07 -10.28
N GLY A 108 14.26 -17.19 -9.96
CA GLY A 108 14.84 -17.03 -8.62
C GLY A 108 13.93 -16.41 -7.55
N GLY A 109 12.64 -16.19 -7.84
CA GLY A 109 11.70 -15.58 -6.89
C GLY A 109 11.89 -14.08 -6.70
N HIS A 110 12.54 -13.40 -7.65
CA HIS A 110 12.75 -11.96 -7.55
C HIS A 110 11.43 -11.21 -7.70
N LEU A 111 11.26 -10.17 -6.90
CA LEU A 111 10.11 -9.29 -6.97
C LEU A 111 10.13 -8.50 -8.29
N GLY A 112 8.97 -8.29 -8.90
CA GLY A 112 8.84 -7.58 -10.17
C GLY A 112 9.06 -8.42 -11.43
N ALA A 113 9.34 -9.73 -11.32
CA ALA A 113 9.24 -10.63 -12.48
C ALA A 113 7.79 -10.66 -12.98
N ALA A 114 7.54 -10.76 -14.28
CA ALA A 114 6.17 -10.94 -14.82
C ALA A 114 5.47 -12.19 -14.26
N GLY A 115 6.24 -13.20 -13.84
CA GLY A 115 5.73 -14.43 -13.24
C GLY A 115 5.19 -15.44 -14.26
N LEU A 116 4.75 -16.59 -13.78
CA LEU A 116 4.06 -17.61 -14.58
C LEU A 116 2.54 -17.37 -14.55
N PRO A 117 1.87 -17.35 -15.72
CA PRO A 117 0.42 -17.22 -15.80
C PRO A 117 -0.32 -18.33 -15.06
N CYS A 118 -1.33 -17.93 -14.27
CA CYS A 118 -2.28 -18.84 -13.64
C CYS A 118 -3.64 -18.18 -13.55
N ALA A 119 -4.69 -18.95 -13.82
CA ALA A 119 -6.06 -18.48 -13.79
C ALA A 119 -6.61 -18.35 -12.36
N ASP A 120 -6.17 -19.23 -11.45
CA ASP A 120 -6.55 -19.23 -10.03
C ASP A 120 -5.33 -19.50 -9.14
N PHE A 121 -4.65 -18.44 -8.72
CA PHE A 121 -3.55 -18.49 -7.75
C PHE A 121 -4.08 -18.14 -6.35
N ALA A 122 -4.20 -19.15 -5.49
CA ALA A 122 -4.93 -19.03 -4.24
C ALA A 122 -4.41 -19.95 -3.12
N PRO A 123 -4.56 -19.54 -1.84
CA PRO A 123 -4.45 -20.42 -0.68
C PRO A 123 -5.58 -21.45 -0.57
N ASP A 124 -5.25 -22.64 -0.09
CA ASP A 124 -6.18 -23.67 0.40
C ASP A 124 -5.84 -24.01 1.85
N PHE A 125 -6.70 -23.58 2.78
CA PHE A 125 -6.49 -23.81 4.21
C PHE A 125 -6.67 -25.26 4.64
N ALA A 126 -7.46 -26.06 3.90
CA ALA A 126 -7.64 -27.48 4.19
C ALA A 126 -6.40 -28.27 3.79
N ARG A 127 -5.79 -27.92 2.64
CA ARG A 127 -4.53 -28.49 2.16
C ARG A 127 -3.29 -27.86 2.78
N ARG A 128 -3.46 -26.72 3.47
CA ARG A 128 -2.41 -25.92 4.10
C ARG A 128 -1.33 -25.46 3.12
N ASP A 129 -1.74 -25.12 1.91
CA ASP A 129 -0.85 -24.66 0.86
C ASP A 129 -1.39 -23.45 0.09
N ILE A 130 -0.52 -22.86 -0.72
CA ILE A 130 -0.81 -21.82 -1.71
C ILE A 130 -0.31 -22.40 -3.03
N ALA A 131 -1.12 -22.36 -4.08
CA ALA A 131 -0.77 -22.98 -5.35
C ALA A 131 -1.54 -22.37 -6.52
N CYS A 132 -1.08 -22.66 -7.74
CA CYS A 132 -1.94 -22.54 -8.92
C CYS A 132 -2.97 -23.67 -8.90
N ARG A 133 -4.25 -23.33 -8.76
CA ARG A 133 -5.37 -24.28 -8.78
C ARG A 133 -5.89 -24.51 -10.19
N GLN A 134 -5.73 -23.53 -11.06
CA GLN A 134 -6.10 -23.60 -12.47
C GLN A 134 -5.04 -22.90 -13.32
N ALA A 135 -4.31 -23.68 -14.14
CA ALA A 135 -3.32 -23.12 -15.05
C ALA A 135 -3.97 -22.36 -16.22
N ALA A 136 -3.23 -21.39 -16.76
CA ALA A 136 -3.54 -20.85 -18.07
C ALA A 136 -3.17 -21.88 -19.17
N PRO A 137 -3.82 -21.86 -20.35
CA PRO A 137 -3.48 -22.76 -21.45
C PRO A 137 -2.00 -22.70 -21.82
N GLY A 138 -1.32 -23.85 -21.88
CA GLY A 138 0.11 -23.94 -22.17
C GLY A 138 1.04 -23.68 -20.98
N PHE A 139 0.49 -23.47 -19.78
CA PHE A 139 1.23 -23.24 -18.54
C PHE A 139 0.89 -24.28 -17.45
N GLU A 140 0.57 -25.52 -17.83
CA GLU A 140 0.15 -26.60 -16.93
C GLU A 140 1.21 -26.95 -15.88
N PHE A 141 2.48 -26.67 -16.18
CA PHE A 141 3.57 -26.81 -15.21
C PHE A 141 3.44 -25.88 -14.00
N ALA A 142 2.67 -24.78 -14.09
CA ALA A 142 2.38 -23.91 -12.95
C ALA A 142 1.65 -24.65 -11.81
N LEU A 143 0.89 -25.72 -12.12
CA LEU A 143 0.19 -26.55 -11.13
C LEU A 143 1.15 -27.33 -10.22
N ARG A 144 2.43 -27.46 -10.60
CA ARG A 144 3.44 -28.17 -9.81
C ARG A 144 3.95 -27.34 -8.65
N HIS A 145 3.83 -26.01 -8.72
CA HIS A 145 4.37 -25.11 -7.72
C HIS A 145 3.43 -24.99 -6.53
N ARG A 146 3.95 -25.31 -5.35
CA ARG A 146 3.23 -25.23 -4.08
C ARG A 146 4.06 -24.56 -3.02
N TRP A 147 3.39 -23.80 -2.18
CA TRP A 147 3.96 -23.15 -1.02
C TRP A 147 3.16 -23.49 0.22
N SER A 148 3.79 -23.47 1.39
CA SER A 148 3.07 -23.47 2.65
C SER A 148 2.27 -22.18 2.79
N LEU A 149 1.32 -22.16 3.72
CA LEU A 149 0.65 -20.91 4.12
C LEU A 149 1.61 -19.85 4.69
N THR A 150 2.85 -20.21 5.00
CA THR A 150 3.91 -19.30 5.45
C THR A 150 4.90 -18.92 4.33
N GLY A 151 4.61 -19.31 3.08
CA GLY A 151 5.38 -18.92 1.89
C GLY A 151 6.60 -19.78 1.58
N GLN A 152 6.82 -20.87 2.31
CA GLN A 152 7.94 -21.78 2.07
C GLN A 152 7.62 -22.74 0.91
N PRO A 153 8.55 -23.00 -0.02
CA PRO A 153 8.30 -23.92 -1.11
C PRO A 153 8.10 -25.35 -0.58
N LEU A 154 7.05 -26.01 -1.03
CA LEU A 154 6.73 -27.41 -0.68
C LEU A 154 7.16 -28.40 -1.76
N THR A 155 7.38 -27.91 -2.98
CA THR A 155 7.69 -28.73 -4.15
C THR A 155 9.08 -28.38 -4.68
N PRO A 156 9.85 -29.36 -5.22
CA PRO A 156 11.16 -29.10 -5.80
C PRO A 156 11.13 -28.01 -6.87
N ASN A 157 12.22 -27.24 -6.99
CA ASN A 157 12.40 -26.18 -7.99
C ASN A 157 11.32 -25.07 -7.94
N THR A 158 10.65 -24.93 -6.80
CA THR A 158 9.69 -23.84 -6.58
C THR A 158 10.42 -22.70 -5.87
N PRO A 159 10.47 -21.48 -6.46
CA PRO A 159 11.06 -20.34 -5.76
C PRO A 159 10.27 -19.98 -4.51
N PRO A 160 10.88 -19.36 -3.49
CA PRO A 160 10.12 -18.86 -2.34
C PRO A 160 9.09 -17.78 -2.76
N LEU A 161 8.00 -17.66 -2.00
CA LEU A 161 7.09 -16.51 -2.20
C LEU A 161 7.77 -15.22 -1.72
N PRO A 162 7.77 -14.14 -2.51
CA PRO A 162 8.26 -12.85 -2.07
C PRO A 162 7.44 -12.35 -0.87
N VAL A 163 8.08 -12.22 0.28
CA VAL A 163 7.39 -11.77 1.51
C VAL A 163 7.09 -10.28 1.39
N ALA A 164 5.83 -9.91 1.66
CA ALA A 164 5.44 -8.52 1.83
C ALA A 164 5.59 -8.16 3.30
N ALA A 165 6.76 -7.63 3.69
CA ALA A 165 7.01 -7.20 5.06
C ALA A 165 6.06 -6.05 5.43
N GLY A 166 5.47 -6.12 6.62
CA GLY A 166 4.51 -5.14 7.10
C GLY A 166 3.94 -5.56 8.44
N HIS A 167 3.17 -4.66 9.05
CA HIS A 167 2.60 -4.88 10.38
C HIS A 167 1.14 -4.41 10.45
N GLU A 168 0.36 -5.02 11.35
CA GLU A 168 -1.05 -4.70 11.55
C GLU A 168 -1.20 -3.64 12.66
N THR A 169 -1.79 -2.49 12.32
CA THR A 169 -2.07 -1.38 13.24
C THR A 169 -3.48 -0.86 12.99
N GLY A 170 -4.33 -0.81 14.03
CA GLY A 170 -5.67 -0.23 13.92
C GLY A 170 -6.58 -0.90 12.87
N GLY A 171 -6.41 -2.21 12.64
CA GLY A 171 -7.17 -2.93 11.62
C GLY A 171 -6.73 -2.65 10.17
N GLN A 172 -5.57 -2.05 9.99
CA GLN A 172 -4.90 -1.88 8.70
C GLN A 172 -3.58 -2.63 8.69
N TRP A 173 -3.22 -3.18 7.55
CA TRP A 173 -1.88 -3.69 7.29
C TRP A 173 -1.06 -2.60 6.61
N LEU A 174 0.09 -2.27 7.19
CA LEU A 174 0.99 -1.23 6.71
C LEU A 174 2.27 -1.88 6.17
N PRO A 175 2.71 -1.56 4.94
CA PRO A 175 3.93 -2.12 4.39
C PRO A 175 5.18 -1.53 5.05
N ASP A 176 6.14 -2.38 5.40
CA ASP A 176 7.45 -1.98 5.92
C ASP A 176 8.43 -1.67 4.78
N LEU A 177 8.24 -0.57 4.07
CA LEU A 177 9.00 -0.21 2.86
C LEU A 177 10.52 -0.11 3.08
N ALA A 178 10.98 0.11 4.32
CA ALA A 178 12.40 0.19 4.66
C ALA A 178 13.07 -1.19 4.86
N ALA A 179 12.33 -2.18 5.37
CA ALA A 179 12.82 -3.54 5.59
C ALA A 179 12.93 -4.34 4.27
N GLN A 180 12.23 -3.89 3.23
CA GLN A 180 12.11 -4.57 1.94
C GLN A 180 13.30 -4.34 1.00
N ALA A 181 14.25 -3.48 1.38
CA ALA A 181 15.48 -3.19 0.60
C ALA A 181 16.59 -4.26 0.77
N ALA A 182 16.36 -5.30 1.59
CA ALA A 182 17.39 -6.26 2.01
C ALA A 182 17.18 -7.69 1.47
N LEU A 183 16.24 -7.90 0.55
CA LEU A 183 16.13 -9.19 -0.15
C LEU A 183 17.12 -9.17 -1.34
N PRO A 184 18.13 -10.07 -1.34
CA PRO A 184 19.14 -10.13 -2.40
C PRO A 184 18.58 -10.55 -3.76
#